data_AF-W2T8C6-F1
#
_entry.id   AF-W2T8C6-F1
#
_cell.length_a   1.000
_cell.length_b   1.000
_cell.length_c   1.000
_cell.angle_alpha   90.00
_cell.angle_beta   90.00
_cell.angle_gamma   90.00
#
_symmetry.space_group_name_H-M   'P 1'
#
loop_
_entity.id
_entity.type
_entity.pdbx_description
1 polymer ?
#
loop_
_entity_poly.entity_id
_entity_poly.type
_entity_poly.pdbx_seq_one_letter_code
_entity_poly.pdbx_strand_id
1 'polypeptide(L)'
;MLPLLPFYLVSVTLGISVACMLTLFFPSCPSIVPALTTYGVSALYLRDKVQFIRSISVPKRWFWHFYLLGSFCAMSWLLFCGAVSHRMTIPSEILRSGLALLTPVKPQFNWSTTVLALSLVLFHVTRRLWETLCISVYSDTTMNIFHYVVGLIHYTILPLTIVCESKGIADNRY
;
A
#
# COMPACT_ATOMS: atom_id res chain seq x y z
N MET A 1 -21.51 9.01 7.92
CA MET A 1 -20.38 9.49 7.11
C MET A 1 -19.51 8.31 6.76
N LEU A 2 -19.15 8.14 5.48
CA LEU A 2 -18.15 7.14 5.10
C LEU A 2 -16.81 7.56 5.71
N PRO A 3 -16.17 6.69 6.50
CA PRO A 3 -14.85 6.98 7.06
C PRO A 3 -13.79 7.11 5.96
N LEU A 4 -12.74 7.87 6.25
CA LEU A 4 -11.76 8.31 5.26
C LEU A 4 -11.06 7.14 4.58
N LEU A 5 -10.69 6.09 5.32
CA LEU A 5 -9.91 4.98 4.79
C LEU A 5 -10.69 4.12 3.75
N PRO A 6 -11.88 3.57 4.03
CA PRO A 6 -12.61 2.82 3.02
C PRO A 6 -13.21 3.72 1.94
N PHE A 7 -13.50 5.01 2.22
CA PHE A 7 -13.82 5.95 1.15
C PHE A 7 -12.65 6.09 0.16
N TYR A 8 -11.44 6.26 0.67
CA TYR A 8 -10.22 6.28 -0.13
C TYR A 8 -10.02 4.96 -0.89
N LEU A 9 -10.13 3.80 -0.22
CA LEU A 9 -9.94 2.50 -0.87
C LEU A 9 -10.96 2.24 -1.98
N VAL A 10 -12.24 2.55 -1.74
CA VAL A 10 -13.31 2.36 -2.74
C VAL A 10 -13.12 3.32 -3.91
N SER A 11 -12.84 4.61 -3.64
CA SER A 11 -12.64 5.58 -4.71
C SER A 11 -11.43 5.25 -5.59
N VAL A 12 -10.31 4.83 -4.99
CA VAL A 12 -9.10 4.45 -5.72
C VAL A 12 -9.30 3.17 -6.53
N THR A 13 -9.90 2.13 -5.94
CA THR A 13 -10.12 0.85 -6.64
C THR A 13 -11.10 1.00 -7.80
N LEU A 14 -12.18 1.77 -7.60
CA LEU A 14 -13.17 2.04 -8.63
C LEU A 14 -12.58 2.94 -9.73
N GLY A 15 -11.78 3.95 -9.37
CA GLY A 15 -11.07 4.79 -10.33
C GLY A 15 -10.10 3.99 -11.22
N ILE A 16 -9.31 3.10 -10.63
CA ILE A 16 -8.38 2.23 -11.38
C ILE A 16 -9.15 1.26 -12.28
N SER A 17 -10.24 0.65 -11.79
CA SER A 17 -11.01 -0.31 -12.61
C SER A 17 -11.67 0.37 -13.80
N VAL A 18 -12.22 1.57 -13.63
CA VAL A 18 -12.80 2.37 -14.72
C VAL A 18 -11.73 2.79 -15.72
N ALA A 19 -10.56 3.25 -15.25
CA ALA A 19 -9.47 3.64 -16.13
C ALA A 19 -8.94 2.44 -16.95
N CYS A 20 -8.82 1.26 -16.34
CA CYS A 20 -8.49 0.01 -17.04
C CYS A 20 -9.57 -0.38 -18.06
N MET A 21 -10.84 -0.27 -17.69
CA MET A 21 -11.96 -0.56 -18.59
C MET A 21 -11.94 0.37 -19.81
N LEU A 22 -11.76 1.68 -19.62
CA LEU A 22 -11.61 2.64 -20.72
C LEU A 22 -10.43 2.29 -21.64
N THR A 23 -9.29 1.87 -21.08
CA THR A 23 -8.11 1.48 -21.86
C THR A 23 -8.37 0.22 -22.70
N LEU A 24 -9.16 -0.74 -22.20
CA LEU A 24 -9.47 -2.00 -22.89
C LEU A 24 -10.52 -1.83 -24.00
N PHE A 25 -11.57 -1.05 -23.75
CA PHE A 25 -12.70 -0.93 -24.68
C PHE A 25 -12.56 0.22 -25.68
N PHE A 26 -11.80 1.28 -25.35
CA PHE A 26 -11.62 2.45 -26.21
C PHE A 26 -10.13 2.63 -26.58
N PRO A 27 -9.64 1.95 -27.64
CA PRO A 27 -8.25 2.06 -28.08
C PRO A 27 -7.87 3.46 -28.59
N SER A 28 -8.86 4.33 -28.83
CA SER A 28 -8.68 5.73 -29.23
C SER A 28 -8.56 6.71 -28.06
N CYS A 29 -8.48 6.23 -26.81
CA CYS A 29 -8.29 7.10 -25.65
C CYS A 29 -7.01 7.95 -25.78
N PRO A 30 -7.00 9.18 -25.22
CA PRO A 30 -5.81 10.02 -25.21
C PRO A 30 -4.64 9.26 -24.57
N SER A 31 -3.44 9.41 -25.12
CA SER A 31 -2.23 8.65 -24.74
C SER A 31 -1.89 8.70 -23.25
N ILE A 32 -2.43 9.68 -22.53
CA ILE A 32 -2.32 9.85 -21.08
C ILE A 32 -2.99 8.71 -20.30
N VAL A 33 -4.18 8.25 -20.74
CA VAL A 33 -4.94 7.21 -20.01
C VAL A 33 -4.19 5.87 -20.06
N PRO A 34 -3.78 5.36 -21.23
CA PRO A 34 -2.92 4.17 -21.30
C PRO A 34 -1.58 4.37 -20.59
N ALA A 35 -0.97 5.56 -20.65
CA ALA A 35 0.30 5.82 -19.96
C ALA A 35 0.21 5.76 -18.42
N LEU A 36 -0.99 5.99 -17.87
CA LEU A 36 -1.27 5.93 -16.44
C LEU A 36 -1.76 4.55 -15.98
N THR A 37 -2.34 3.73 -16.87
CA THR A 37 -2.94 2.43 -16.52
C THR A 37 -2.11 1.24 -16.97
N THR A 38 -1.35 1.37 -18.07
CA THR A 38 -0.56 0.27 -18.63
C THR A 38 0.81 0.16 -17.97
N TYR A 39 1.27 -1.08 -17.86
CA TYR A 39 2.55 -1.44 -17.26
C TYR A 39 3.32 -2.40 -18.19
N GLY A 40 4.65 -2.46 -18.05
CA GLY A 40 5.48 -3.39 -18.81
C GLY A 40 5.74 -2.95 -20.25
N VAL A 41 5.69 -3.89 -21.21
CA VAL A 41 6.09 -3.67 -22.61
C VAL A 41 5.26 -2.57 -23.28
N SER A 42 3.98 -2.49 -22.98
CA SER A 42 3.08 -1.45 -23.51
C SER A 42 3.47 -0.04 -23.05
N ALA A 43 4.00 0.09 -21.83
CA ALA A 43 4.46 1.37 -21.29
C ALA A 43 5.80 1.81 -21.91
N LEU A 44 6.66 0.86 -22.32
CA LEU A 44 7.92 1.15 -23.01
C LEU A 44 7.67 1.78 -24.39
N TYR A 45 6.72 1.23 -25.16
CA TYR A 45 6.34 1.79 -26.47
C TYR A 45 5.84 3.24 -26.36
N LEU A 46 5.04 3.53 -25.33
CA LEU A 46 4.54 4.89 -25.07
C LEU A 46 5.63 5.85 -24.59
N ARG A 47 6.59 5.36 -23.80
CA ARG A 47 7.74 6.14 -23.33
C ARG A 47 8.61 6.62 -24.49
N ASP A 48 8.89 5.75 -25.46
CA ASP A 48 9.73 6.11 -26.61
C ASP A 48 9.02 7.10 -27.54
N LYS A 49 7.68 7.10 -27.54
CA LYS A 49 6.85 8.01 -28.33
C LYS A 49 6.64 9.39 -27.68
N VAL A 50 6.74 9.52 -26.36
CA VAL A 50 6.39 10.75 -25.61
C VAL A 50 7.49 11.13 -24.60
N GLN A 51 8.23 12.22 -24.88
CA GLN A 51 9.34 12.69 -24.04
C GLN A 51 8.95 13.02 -22.59
N PHE A 52 7.71 13.49 -22.37
CA PHE A 52 7.20 13.77 -21.02
C PHE A 52 7.11 12.51 -20.15
N ILE A 53 6.73 11.37 -20.73
CA ILE A 53 6.66 10.07 -20.03
C ILE A 53 8.06 9.63 -19.59
N ARG A 54 9.07 9.88 -20.43
CA ARG A 54 10.48 9.59 -20.10
C ARG A 54 10.98 10.38 -18.88
N SER A 55 10.56 11.64 -18.71
CA SER A 55 10.95 12.45 -17.55
C SER A 55 10.30 12.01 -16.24
N ILE A 56 9.15 11.36 -16.31
CA ILE A 56 8.34 10.91 -15.17
C ILE A 56 8.60 9.43 -14.84
N SER A 57 9.54 8.80 -15.54
CA SER A 57 9.87 7.38 -15.41
C SER A 57 10.95 7.15 -14.34
N VAL A 58 10.66 6.30 -13.36
CA VAL A 58 11.56 5.87 -12.29
C VAL A 58 12.17 4.50 -12.64
N PRO A 59 13.44 4.23 -12.31
CA PRO A 59 14.04 2.92 -12.53
C PRO A 59 13.29 1.82 -11.79
N LYS A 60 12.96 0.72 -12.48
CA LYS A 60 12.23 -0.41 -11.86
C LYS A 60 13.01 -1.04 -10.71
N ARG A 61 14.34 -0.95 -10.73
CA ARG A 61 15.22 -1.34 -9.62
C ARG A 61 14.92 -0.65 -8.29
N TRP A 62 14.13 0.43 -8.22
CA TRP A 62 13.72 1.07 -6.96
C TRP A 62 12.56 0.38 -6.25
N PHE A 63 12.07 -0.75 -6.79
CA PHE A 63 10.97 -1.52 -6.22
C PHE A 63 11.24 -2.01 -4.78
N TRP A 64 12.51 -2.27 -4.45
CA TRP A 64 12.93 -2.62 -3.08
C TRP A 64 12.56 -1.56 -2.03
N HIS A 65 12.48 -0.26 -2.38
CA HIS A 65 12.06 0.79 -1.44
C HIS A 65 10.67 0.52 -0.86
N PHE A 66 9.76 -0.02 -1.67
CA PHE A 66 8.40 -0.34 -1.24
C PHE A 66 8.40 -1.43 -0.18
N TYR A 67 9.18 -2.47 -0.41
CA TYR A 67 9.27 -3.60 0.51
C TYR A 67 10.08 -3.28 1.75
N LEU A 68 11.11 -2.43 1.63
CA LEU A 68 11.87 -1.96 2.78
C LEU A 68 10.97 -1.13 3.70
N LEU A 69 10.26 -0.14 3.14
CA LEU A 69 9.31 0.69 3.89
C LEU A 69 8.18 -0.15 4.48
N GLY A 70 7.57 -1.05 3.69
CA GLY A 70 6.52 -1.94 4.15
C GLY A 70 6.96 -2.89 5.25
N SER A 71 8.17 -3.45 5.15
CA SER A 71 8.74 -4.35 6.17
C SER A 71 8.99 -3.58 7.47
N PHE A 72 9.55 -2.36 7.39
CA PHE A 72 9.73 -1.49 8.53
C PHE A 72 8.39 -1.14 9.19
N CYS A 73 7.40 -0.67 8.41
CA CYS A 73 6.07 -0.35 8.94
C CYS A 73 5.39 -1.56 9.59
N ALA A 74 5.40 -2.72 8.93
CA ALA A 74 4.80 -3.94 9.47
C ALA A 74 5.49 -4.40 10.76
N MET A 75 6.83 -4.34 10.82
CA MET A 75 7.60 -4.67 12.02
C MET A 75 7.29 -3.71 13.18
N SER A 76 7.28 -2.39 12.93
CA SER A 76 6.97 -1.40 13.95
C SER A 76 5.57 -1.61 14.54
N TRP A 77 4.57 -1.84 13.70
CA TRP A 77 3.21 -2.12 14.16
C TRP A 77 3.08 -3.46 14.88
N LEU A 78 3.78 -4.51 14.41
CA LEU A 78 3.79 -5.81 15.09
C LEU A 78 4.35 -5.71 16.50
N LEU A 79 5.51 -5.05 16.67
CA LEU A 79 6.14 -4.83 17.97
C LEU A 79 5.24 -3.97 18.88
N PHE A 80 4.64 -2.91 18.34
CA PHE A 80 3.72 -2.06 19.09
C PHE A 80 2.48 -2.83 19.57
N CYS A 81 1.79 -3.55 18.68
CA CYS A 81 0.63 -4.37 19.03
C CYS A 81 0.98 -5.48 20.03
N GLY A 82 2.17 -6.08 19.90
CA GLY A 82 2.70 -7.04 20.87
C GLY A 82 2.95 -6.41 22.25
N ALA A 83 3.58 -5.24 22.30
CA ALA A 83 3.81 -4.53 23.55
C ALA A 83 2.50 -4.12 24.25
N VAL A 84 1.50 -3.70 23.49
CA VAL A 84 0.17 -3.37 24.03
C VAL A 84 -0.55 -4.62 24.52
N SER A 85 -0.50 -5.74 23.78
CA SER A 85 -1.17 -6.99 24.19
C SER A 85 -0.58 -7.57 25.49
N HIS A 86 0.73 -7.44 25.70
CA HIS A 86 1.42 -7.81 26.93
C HIS A 86 1.31 -6.75 28.06
N ARG A 87 0.48 -5.71 27.88
CA ARG A 87 0.28 -4.60 28.84
C ARG A 87 1.56 -3.83 29.21
N MET A 88 2.58 -3.87 28.35
CA MET A 88 3.83 -3.15 28.56
C MET A 88 3.72 -1.67 28.17
N THR A 89 2.79 -1.33 27.28
CA THR A 89 2.57 0.04 26.80
C THR A 89 1.08 0.32 26.63
N ILE A 90 0.70 1.60 26.79
CA ILE A 90 -0.68 2.07 26.61
C ILE A 90 -0.70 2.98 25.37
N PRO A 91 -1.64 2.77 24.42
CA PRO A 91 -1.76 3.65 23.26
C PRO A 91 -2.06 5.09 23.69
N SER A 92 -1.33 6.06 23.14
CA SER A 92 -1.55 7.48 23.41
C SER A 92 -2.87 7.98 22.83
N GLU A 93 -3.49 8.95 23.49
CA GLU A 93 -4.79 9.52 23.05
C GLU A 93 -4.75 10.13 21.64
N ILE A 94 -3.59 10.68 21.24
CA ILE A 94 -3.37 11.22 19.90
C ILE A 94 -3.44 10.09 18.85
N LEU A 95 -2.78 8.97 19.14
CA LEU A 95 -2.78 7.81 18.25
C LEU A 95 -4.19 7.23 18.12
N ARG A 96 -4.90 7.11 19.25
CA ARG A 96 -6.30 6.66 19.29
C ARG A 96 -7.20 7.57 18.46
N SER A 97 -7.10 8.88 18.66
CA SER A 97 -7.88 9.88 17.92
C SER A 97 -7.59 9.82 16.41
N GLY A 98 -6.32 9.63 16.02
CA GLY A 98 -5.92 9.46 14.63
C GLY A 98 -6.50 8.19 13.99
N LEU A 99 -6.44 7.05 14.70
CA LEU A 99 -7.00 5.78 14.23
C LEU A 99 -8.54 5.82 14.14
N ALA A 100 -9.20 6.49 15.10
CA ALA A 100 -10.64 6.70 15.09
C ALA A 100 -11.12 7.62 13.94
N LEU A 101 -10.27 8.56 13.51
CA LEU A 101 -10.53 9.38 12.33
C LEU A 101 -10.42 8.56 11.02
N LEU A 102 -9.49 7.61 10.99
CA LEU A 102 -9.24 6.76 9.81
C LEU A 102 -10.34 5.72 9.59
N THR A 103 -10.97 5.22 10.65
CA THR A 103 -11.90 4.07 10.62
C THR A 103 -12.96 4.21 11.71
N PRO A 104 -14.24 3.91 11.47
CA PRO A 104 -15.29 4.22 12.41
C PRO A 104 -15.89 2.96 13.06
N VAL A 105 -16.40 3.22 14.26
CA VAL A 105 -17.41 2.52 15.05
C VAL A 105 -16.94 1.36 15.93
N LYS A 106 -16.43 0.22 15.46
CA LYS A 106 -16.00 -0.87 16.40
C LYS A 106 -14.92 -1.79 15.82
N PRO A 107 -13.74 -1.91 16.44
CA PRO A 107 -12.75 -2.91 16.04
C PRO A 107 -13.28 -4.33 16.24
N GLN A 108 -13.11 -5.19 15.23
CA GLN A 108 -13.72 -6.53 15.22
C GLN A 108 -12.75 -7.63 15.69
N PHE A 109 -11.45 -7.44 15.50
CA PHE A 109 -10.47 -8.51 15.64
C PHE A 109 -9.75 -8.50 16.99
N ASN A 110 -9.49 -9.69 17.53
CA ASN A 110 -8.76 -9.88 18.78
C ASN A 110 -7.24 -9.69 18.57
N TRP A 111 -6.49 -9.50 19.65
CA TRP A 111 -5.03 -9.34 19.62
C TRP A 111 -4.29 -10.48 18.90
N SER A 112 -4.69 -11.73 19.14
CA SER A 112 -4.09 -12.90 18.49
C SER A 112 -4.23 -12.84 16.97
N THR A 113 -5.42 -12.48 16.47
CA THR A 113 -5.68 -12.32 15.04
C THR A 113 -4.90 -11.15 14.44
N THR A 114 -4.79 -10.03 15.14
CA THR A 114 -3.99 -8.87 14.69
C THR A 114 -2.50 -9.20 14.59
N VAL A 115 -1.92 -9.83 15.62
CA VAL A 115 -0.51 -10.22 15.64
C VAL A 115 -0.21 -11.25 14.54
N LEU A 116 -1.09 -12.23 14.35
CA LEU A 116 -0.95 -13.22 13.29
C LEU A 116 -1.02 -12.57 11.89
N ALA A 117 -2.00 -11.70 11.66
CA ALA A 117 -2.14 -10.98 10.39
C ALA A 117 -0.91 -10.10 10.09
N LEU A 118 -0.42 -9.33 11.07
CA LEU A 118 0.80 -8.52 10.92
C LEU A 118 2.05 -9.38 10.69
N SER A 119 2.14 -10.55 11.34
CA SER A 119 3.25 -11.50 11.12
C SER A 119 3.24 -12.06 9.70
N LEU A 120 2.06 -12.42 9.17
CA LEU A 120 1.91 -12.89 7.79
C LEU A 120 2.26 -11.80 6.77
N VAL A 121 1.84 -10.55 7.03
CA VAL A 121 2.20 -9.40 6.20
C VAL A 121 3.71 -9.16 6.23
N LEU A 122 4.32 -9.17 7.41
CA LEU A 122 5.76 -9.00 7.56
C LEU A 122 6.52 -10.10 6.82
N PHE A 123 6.10 -11.35 6.94
CA PHE A 123 6.69 -12.47 6.20
C PHE A 123 6.55 -12.28 4.69
N HIS A 124 5.35 -11.93 4.21
CA HIS A 124 5.09 -11.68 2.81
C HIS A 124 5.99 -10.57 2.24
N VAL A 125 6.05 -9.43 2.91
CA VAL A 125 6.79 -8.25 2.45
C VAL A 125 8.31 -8.50 2.54
N THR A 126 8.78 -9.20 3.57
CA THR A 126 10.21 -9.52 3.72
C THR A 126 10.66 -10.55 2.69
N ARG A 127 9.85 -11.56 2.38
CA ARG A 127 10.12 -12.49 1.27
C ARG A 127 10.25 -11.72 -0.04
N ARG A 128 9.35 -10.77 -0.30
CA ARG A 128 9.40 -9.93 -1.49
C ARG A 128 10.64 -9.03 -1.51
N LEU A 129 11.02 -8.45 -0.37
CA LEU A 129 12.26 -7.70 -0.25
C LEU A 129 13.48 -8.56 -0.61
N TRP A 130 13.55 -9.77 -0.05
CA TRP A 130 14.62 -10.72 -0.36
C TRP A 130 14.66 -11.09 -1.84
N GLU A 131 13.52 -11.43 -2.43
CA GLU A 131 13.41 -11.69 -3.87
C GLU A 131 13.89 -10.49 -4.70
N THR A 132 13.58 -9.25 -4.28
CA THR A 132 14.03 -8.06 -5.00
C THR A 132 15.51 -7.77 -4.87
N LEU A 133 16.13 -8.03 -3.71
CA LEU A 133 17.54 -7.74 -3.48
C LEU A 133 18.46 -8.85 -3.99
N CYS A 134 18.04 -10.11 -3.88
CA CYS A 134 18.91 -11.26 -4.07
C CYS A 134 18.61 -12.06 -5.35
N ILE A 135 17.35 -12.09 -5.81
CA ILE A 135 16.92 -12.96 -6.92
C ILE A 135 16.61 -12.15 -8.19
N SER A 136 16.07 -10.95 -8.03
CA SER A 136 15.57 -10.15 -9.14
C SER A 136 16.72 -9.52 -9.94
N VAL A 137 17.00 -10.09 -11.10
CA VAL A 137 17.84 -9.44 -12.12
C VAL A 137 16.98 -8.41 -12.85
N TYR A 138 17.12 -7.14 -12.49
CA TYR A 138 16.40 -6.05 -13.15
C TYR A 138 17.06 -5.70 -14.48
N SER A 139 16.31 -5.80 -15.57
CA SER A 139 16.66 -5.14 -16.84
C SER A 139 16.50 -3.62 -16.72
N ASP A 140 17.04 -2.86 -17.69
CA ASP A 140 16.93 -1.39 -17.81
C ASP A 140 15.51 -0.91 -18.16
N THR A 141 14.53 -1.43 -17.44
CA THR A 141 13.11 -1.08 -17.55
C THR A 141 12.77 -0.01 -16.52
N THR A 142 11.81 0.82 -16.87
CA THR A 142 11.36 1.94 -16.04
C THR A 142 9.85 1.85 -15.79
N MET A 143 9.39 2.47 -14.70
CA MET A 143 8.01 2.52 -14.28
C MET A 143 7.58 3.97 -14.05
N ASN A 144 6.31 4.28 -14.30
CA ASN A 144 5.77 5.62 -14.06
C ASN A 144 5.82 5.99 -12.57
N ILE A 145 6.20 7.24 -12.24
CA ILE A 145 6.25 7.75 -10.86
C ILE A 145 4.91 7.63 -10.12
N PHE A 146 3.77 7.72 -10.82
CA PHE A 146 2.46 7.59 -10.19
C PHE A 146 2.28 6.20 -9.57
N HIS A 147 2.65 5.15 -10.32
CA HIS A 147 2.66 3.79 -9.79
C HIS A 147 3.64 3.65 -8.62
N TYR A 148 4.73 4.42 -8.64
CA TYR A 148 5.74 4.38 -7.60
C TYR A 148 5.21 4.95 -6.28
N VAL A 149 4.55 6.11 -6.34
CA VAL A 149 3.90 6.73 -5.19
C VAL A 149 2.75 5.87 -4.67
N VAL A 150 1.91 5.33 -5.57
CA VAL A 150 0.81 4.42 -5.18
C VAL A 150 1.35 3.17 -4.48
N GLY A 151 2.47 2.61 -4.94
CA GLY A 151 3.15 1.50 -4.29
C GLY A 151 3.59 1.82 -2.86
N LEU A 152 4.24 2.97 -2.64
CA LEU A 152 4.63 3.42 -1.30
C LEU A 152 3.43 3.59 -0.36
N ILE A 153 2.35 4.22 -0.86
CA ILE A 153 1.13 4.42 -0.08
C ILE A 153 0.47 3.07 0.24
N HIS A 154 0.46 2.12 -0.70
CA HIS A 154 -0.12 0.80 -0.48
C HIS A 154 0.59 0.03 0.63
N TYR A 155 1.93 -0.06 0.58
CA TYR A 155 2.70 -0.80 1.58
C TYR A 155 2.75 -0.14 2.97
N THR A 156 2.43 1.15 3.07
CA THR A 156 2.28 1.85 4.36
C THR A 156 0.88 1.68 4.95
N ILE A 157 -0.16 1.78 4.11
CA ILE A 157 -1.56 1.63 4.54
C ILE A 157 -1.87 0.18 4.92
N LEU A 158 -1.28 -0.81 4.26
CA LEU A 158 -1.61 -2.23 4.46
C LEU A 158 -1.44 -2.73 5.92
N PRO A 159 -0.31 -2.48 6.63
CA PRO A 159 -0.24 -2.81 8.06
C PRO A 159 -1.11 -1.89 8.93
N LEU A 160 -1.31 -0.62 8.52
CA LEU A 160 -2.14 0.35 9.25
C LEU A 160 -3.60 -0.10 9.30
N THR A 161 -4.16 -0.64 8.22
CA THR A 161 -5.56 -1.12 8.19
C THR A 161 -5.79 -2.26 9.18
N ILE A 162 -4.81 -3.16 9.34
CA ILE A 162 -4.88 -4.27 10.29
C ILE A 162 -4.91 -3.75 11.74
N VAL A 163 -4.15 -2.69 12.02
CA VAL A 163 -4.10 -2.04 13.34
C VAL A 163 -5.40 -1.31 13.65
N CYS A 164 -5.95 -0.59 12.66
CA CYS A 164 -7.23 0.10 12.77
C CYS A 164 -8.39 -0.82 13.20
N GLU A 165 -8.37 -2.08 12.76
CA GLU A 165 -9.42 -3.07 13.05
C GLU A 165 -9.16 -3.89 14.34
N SER A 166 -8.07 -3.60 15.06
CA SER A 166 -7.66 -4.33 16.27
C SER A 166 -8.34 -3.81 17.54
N LYS A 167 -8.95 -4.72 18.31
CA LYS A 167 -9.58 -4.40 19.60
C LYS A 167 -8.55 -3.94 20.63
N GLY A 168 -8.88 -2.89 21.38
CA GLY A 168 -8.07 -2.36 22.48
C GLY A 168 -7.01 -1.31 22.09
N ILE A 169 -6.76 -1.11 20.79
CA ILE A 169 -6.05 0.08 20.28
C ILE A 169 -7.05 1.18 19.94
N ALA A 170 -8.10 0.85 19.19
CA ALA A 170 -9.06 1.83 18.66
C ALA A 170 -10.31 2.06 19.54
N ASP A 171 -10.62 1.17 20.49
CA ASP A 171 -11.80 1.31 21.38
C ASP A 171 -11.39 1.09 22.86
N ASN A 172 -12.04 1.85 23.75
CA ASN A 172 -11.76 1.91 25.20
C ASN A 172 -12.71 1.02 26.02
N ARG A 173 -13.53 0.20 25.35
CA ARG A 173 -14.47 -0.70 26.01
C ARG A 173 -13.97 -2.14 25.93
N TYR A 174 -13.51 -2.63 27.08
CA TYR A 174 -13.46 -4.06 27.36
C TYR A 174 -14.87 -4.65 27.38
#